data_AF-W4S025-F1
#
_entry.id   AF-W4S025-F1
#
_cell.length_a   1.000
_cell.length_b   1.000
_cell.length_c   1.000
_cell.angle_alpha   90.00
_cell.angle_beta   90.00
_cell.angle_gamma   90.00
#
_symmetry.space_group_name_H-M   'P 1'
#
loop_
_entity.id
_entity.type
_entity.pdbx_description
1 polymer ?
#
loop_
_entity_poly.entity_id
_entity_poly.type
_entity_poly.pdbx_seq_one_letter_code
_entity_poly.pdbx_strand_id
1 'polypeptide(L)'
;MARGESGRLRLGFTASAAFNPVVPHLIRDFRRQWPQVELLLEETNTAGLLLALADGRLDAAFVRYGLSTPPDLQLLRFADEPMKIATDPPRDRLAAR
;
A
#
# COMPACT_ATOMS: atom_id res chain seq x y z
N MET A 1 -23.23 3.35 -16.09
CA MET A 1 -23.13 4.76 -15.71
C MET A 1 -22.32 4.85 -14.43
N ALA A 2 -21.19 5.55 -14.43
CA ALA A 2 -20.54 6.14 -13.24
C ALA A 2 -19.36 6.99 -13.76
N ARG A 3 -19.66 8.21 -14.18
CA ARG A 3 -18.67 9.24 -14.54
C ARG A 3 -18.17 9.81 -13.22
N GLY A 4 -16.86 9.73 -12.97
CA GLY A 4 -16.21 9.97 -11.67
C GLY A 4 -16.19 11.43 -11.22
N GLU A 5 -17.35 12.07 -11.08
CA GLU A 5 -17.46 13.49 -10.76
C GLU A 5 -17.95 13.77 -9.32
N SER A 6 -18.25 12.73 -8.54
CA SER A 6 -18.58 12.82 -7.11
C SER A 6 -18.51 11.44 -6.45
N GLY A 7 -17.28 10.94 -6.23
CA GLY A 7 -17.04 9.61 -5.68
C GLY A 7 -16.17 9.67 -4.44
N ARG A 8 -16.27 8.64 -3.58
CA ARG A 8 -15.36 8.43 -2.45
C ARG A 8 -14.47 7.23 -2.76
N LEU A 9 -13.17 7.37 -2.52
CA LEU A 9 -12.20 6.27 -2.61
C LEU A 9 -11.62 6.01 -1.22
N ARG A 10 -11.78 4.80 -0.71
CA ARG A 10 -11.29 4.35 0.60
C ARG A 10 -10.05 3.50 0.37
N LEU A 11 -8.90 4.09 0.64
CA LEU A 11 -7.60 3.52 0.34
C LEU A 11 -6.87 3.18 1.64
N GLY A 12 -6.52 1.92 1.80
CA GLY A 12 -5.71 1.45 2.92
C GLY A 12 -4.22 1.42 2.61
N PHE A 13 -3.38 1.47 3.63
CA PHE A 13 -1.96 1.16 3.49
C PHE A 13 -1.36 0.65 4.80
N THR A 14 -0.25 -0.08 4.68
CA THR A 14 0.59 -0.44 5.83
C THR A 14 1.61 0.66 6.12
N ALA A 15 2.05 0.78 7.38
CA ALA A 15 3.12 1.70 7.77
C ALA A 15 4.37 1.57 6.86
N SER A 16 4.79 0.33 6.57
CA SER A 16 5.94 0.06 5.70
C SER A 16 5.72 0.41 4.22
N ALA A 17 4.47 0.44 3.76
CA ALA A 17 4.13 0.92 2.42
C ALA A 17 4.16 2.46 2.36
N ALA A 18 3.79 3.17 3.43
CA ALA A 18 3.88 4.63 3.48
C ALA A 18 5.32 5.16 3.33
N PHE A 19 6.32 4.38 3.77
CA PHE A 19 7.74 4.70 3.59
C PHE A 19 8.27 4.44 2.17
N ASN A 20 7.54 3.72 1.32
CA ASN A 20 7.89 3.58 -0.09
C ASN A 20 7.47 4.87 -0.82
N PRO A 21 8.40 5.64 -1.45
CA PRO A 21 8.08 6.89 -2.12
C PRO A 21 7.00 6.81 -3.20
N VAL A 22 6.78 5.63 -3.80
CA VAL A 22 5.74 5.41 -4.81
C VAL A 22 4.34 5.65 -4.22
N VAL A 23 4.07 5.18 -3.01
CA VAL A 23 2.75 5.28 -2.37
C VAL A 23 2.29 6.73 -2.14
N PRO A 24 3.05 7.60 -1.41
CA PRO A 24 2.66 8.99 -1.24
C PRO A 24 2.70 9.78 -2.56
N HIS A 25 3.48 9.34 -3.56
CA HIS A 25 3.47 9.95 -4.89
C HIS A 25 2.15 9.70 -5.62
N LEU A 26 1.71 8.44 -5.69
CA LEU A 26 0.44 8.08 -6.31
C LEU A 26 -0.76 8.72 -5.60
N ILE A 27 -0.76 8.75 -4.26
CA ILE A 27 -1.82 9.41 -3.48
C ILE A 27 -1.92 10.90 -3.82
N ARG A 28 -0.78 11.58 -3.92
CA ARG A 28 -0.72 13.01 -4.26
C ARG A 28 -1.17 13.26 -5.70
N ASP A 29 -0.71 12.45 -6.64
CA ASP A 29 -1.07 12.59 -8.05
C ASP A 29 -2.56 12.32 -8.25
N PHE A 30 -3.10 11.32 -7.56
CA PHE A 30 -4.53 11.03 -7.56
C PHE A 30 -5.35 12.23 -7.07
N ARG A 31 -5.00 12.80 -5.91
CA ARG A 31 -5.68 14.00 -5.39
C ARG A 31 -5.61 15.19 -6.33
N ARG A 32 -4.53 15.32 -7.11
CA ARG A 32 -4.37 16.41 -8.09
C ARG A 32 -5.18 16.19 -9.36
N GLN A 33 -5.25 14.96 -9.86
CA GLN A 33 -5.96 14.61 -11.09
C GLN A 33 -7.48 14.52 -10.88
N TRP A 34 -7.93 14.13 -9.70
CA TRP A 34 -9.35 13.96 -9.36
C TRP A 34 -9.72 14.70 -8.06
N PRO A 35 -9.64 16.04 -8.02
CA PRO A 35 -9.91 16.82 -6.80
C PRO A 35 -11.34 16.70 -6.27
N GLN A 36 -12.29 16.29 -7.11
CA GLN A 36 -13.69 16.04 -6.75
C GLN A 36 -13.93 14.67 -6.10
N VAL A 37 -12.93 13.79 -6.05
CA VAL A 37 -13.01 12.50 -5.39
C VAL A 37 -12.53 12.63 -3.95
N GLU A 38 -13.39 12.29 -2.99
CA GLU A 38 -13.02 12.23 -1.58
C GLU A 38 -12.10 11.02 -1.36
N LEU A 39 -10.80 11.27 -1.16
CA LEU A 39 -9.85 10.22 -0.84
C LEU A 39 -9.71 10.06 0.67
N LEU A 40 -10.21 8.94 1.19
CA LEU A 40 -10.03 8.53 2.56
C LEU A 40 -8.91 7.53 2.70
N LEU A 41 -8.14 7.71 3.77
CA LEU A 41 -6.92 6.99 4.03
C LEU A 41 -7.05 6.24 5.36
N GLU A 42 -6.78 4.95 5.35
CA GLU A 42 -6.73 4.11 6.56
C GLU A 42 -5.38 3.43 6.67
N GLU A 43 -4.72 3.57 7.82
CA GLU A 43 -3.47 2.87 8.11
C GLU A 43 -3.73 1.72 9.07
N THR A 44 -3.37 0.49 8.66
CA THR A 44 -3.42 -0.69 9.54
C THR A 44 -2.48 -1.80 9.02
N ASN A 45 -2.43 -2.93 9.73
CA ASN A 45 -1.65 -4.08 9.31
C ASN A 45 -2.31 -4.82 8.12
N THR A 46 -1.55 -5.68 7.44
CA THR A 46 -2.04 -6.38 6.24
C THR A 46 -3.28 -7.23 6.50
N ALA A 47 -3.39 -7.91 7.65
CA ALA A 47 -4.58 -8.70 7.97
C ALA A 47 -5.84 -7.82 8.07
N GLY A 48 -5.73 -6.67 8.74
CA GLY A 48 -6.81 -5.69 8.84
C GLY A 48 -7.23 -5.12 7.47
N LEU A 49 -6.26 -4.84 6.60
CA LEU A 49 -6.52 -4.38 5.24
C LEU A 49 -7.24 -5.42 4.40
N LEU A 50 -6.82 -6.69 4.46
CA LEU A 50 -7.47 -7.78 3.72
C LEU A 50 -8.91 -8.00 4.17
N LEU A 51 -9.16 -7.99 5.50
CA LEU A 51 -10.52 -8.04 6.04
C LEU A 51 -11.36 -6.86 5.57
N ALA A 52 -10.80 -5.64 5.62
CA ALA A 52 -11.52 -4.44 5.19
C ALA A 52 -11.83 -4.43 3.69
N LEU A 53 -10.98 -5.02 2.86
CA LEU A 53 -11.26 -5.23 1.44
C LEU A 53 -12.38 -6.27 1.24
N ALA A 54 -12.30 -7.41 1.93
CA ALA A 54 -13.32 -8.47 1.86
C ALA A 54 -14.71 -7.99 2.33
N ASP A 55 -14.74 -7.14 3.37
CA ASP A 55 -15.97 -6.53 3.89
C ASP A 55 -16.50 -5.37 3.02
N GLY A 56 -15.78 -4.97 1.96
CA GLY A 56 -16.09 -3.81 1.15
C GLY A 56 -15.99 -2.47 1.90
N ARG A 57 -15.25 -2.43 3.02
CA ARG A 57 -14.94 -1.21 3.79
C ARG A 57 -13.80 -0.41 3.16
N LEU A 58 -12.88 -1.07 2.47
CA LEU A 58 -11.86 -0.47 1.60
C LEU A 58 -12.12 -0.82 0.15
N ASP A 59 -11.67 0.06 -0.75
CA ASP A 59 -11.74 -0.13 -2.19
C ASP A 59 -10.39 -0.65 -2.75
N ALA A 60 -9.28 -0.24 -2.13
CA ALA A 60 -7.93 -0.68 -2.49
C ALA A 60 -6.98 -0.58 -1.29
N ALA A 61 -5.84 -1.27 -1.33
CA ALA A 61 -4.81 -1.13 -0.31
C ALA A 61 -3.37 -1.32 -0.83
N PHE A 62 -2.44 -0.54 -0.28
CA PHE A 62 -1.00 -0.74 -0.46
C PHE A 62 -0.43 -1.64 0.63
N VAL A 63 0.06 -2.82 0.23
CA VAL A 63 0.62 -3.83 1.13
C VAL A 63 2.01 -4.26 0.67
N ARG A 64 2.91 -4.53 1.62
CA ARG A 64 4.09 -5.36 1.36
C ARG A 64 3.68 -6.81 1.63
N TYR A 65 3.27 -7.51 0.58
CA TYR A 65 2.71 -8.85 0.70
C TYR A 65 3.71 -9.90 0.21
N GLY A 66 3.93 -10.93 1.03
CA GLY A 66 4.86 -12.04 0.76
C GLY A 66 4.22 -13.43 0.76
N LEU A 67 2.87 -13.52 0.80
CA LEU A 67 2.14 -14.79 0.81
C LEU A 67 1.16 -14.87 -0.38
N SER A 68 0.41 -15.96 -0.51
CA SER A 68 -0.53 -16.21 -1.60
C SER A 68 -1.72 -15.25 -1.56
N THR A 69 -2.01 -14.58 -2.69
CA THR A 69 -3.17 -13.66 -2.82
C THR A 69 -4.49 -14.39 -2.58
N PRO A 70 -5.41 -13.85 -1.76
CA PRO A 70 -6.77 -14.38 -1.63
C PRO A 70 -7.49 -14.43 -3.00
N PRO A 71 -8.31 -15.46 -3.28
CA PRO A 71 -8.89 -15.68 -4.61
C PRO A 71 -9.85 -14.59 -5.07
N ASP A 72 -10.41 -13.83 -4.13
CA ASP A 72 -11.32 -12.70 -4.33
C ASP A 72 -10.61 -11.35 -4.50
N LEU A 73 -9.29 -11.32 -4.40
CA LEU A 73 -8.49 -10.09 -4.51
C LEU A 73 -7.55 -10.12 -5.72
N GLN A 74 -7.42 -8.97 -6.37
CA GLN A 74 -6.41 -8.76 -7.39
C GLN A 74 -5.18 -8.09 -6.77
N LEU A 75 -4.01 -8.65 -7.02
CA LEU A 75 -2.73 -8.07 -6.59
C LEU A 75 -2.02 -7.42 -7.77
N LEU A 76 -1.84 -6.09 -7.70
CA LEU A 76 -0.99 -5.36 -8.62
C LEU A 76 0.41 -5.18 -8.00
N ARG A 77 1.44 -5.68 -8.67
CA ARG A 77 2.84 -5.49 -8.25
C ARG A 77 3.41 -4.21 -8.87
N PHE A 78 3.98 -3.34 -8.05
CA PHE A 78 4.66 -2.12 -8.52
C PHE A 78 6.10 -2.40 -8.95
N ALA A 79 6.96 -2.75 -8.01
CA ALA A 79 8.36 -3.15 -8.24
C ALA A 79 8.87 -3.98 -7.05
N ASP A 80 9.81 -4.88 -7.32
CA ASP A 80 10.51 -5.61 -6.25
C ASP A 80 11.56 -4.70 -5.61
N GLU A 81 11.52 -4.57 -4.29
CA GLU A 81 12.50 -3.82 -3.52
C GLU A 81 13.46 -4.77 -2.80
N PRO A 82 14.79 -4.66 -3.01
CA PRO A 82 15.73 -5.54 -2.35
C PRO A 82 15.73 -5.28 -0.84
N MET A 83 15.48 -6.33 -0.06
CA MET A 83 15.62 -6.29 1.39
C MET A 83 17.09 -6.15 1.76
N LYS A 84 17.43 -5.13 2.56
CA LYS A 84 18.78 -4.87 3.04
C LYS A 84 18.84 -5.03 4.56
N ILE A 85 19.98 -5.47 5.07
CA ILE A 85 20.24 -5.52 6.51
C ILE A 85 20.92 -4.21 6.90
N ALA A 86 20.36 -3.51 7.89
CA ALA A 86 21.02 -2.38 8.53
C ALA A 86 21.80 -2.88 9.74
N THR A 87 23.12 -2.74 9.69
CA THR A 87 24.03 -3.09 10.80
C THR A 87 24.71 -1.83 11.32
N ASP A 88 24.99 -1.81 12.62
CA ASP A 88 25.86 -0.80 13.22
C ASP A 88 27.30 -0.94 12.64
N PRO A 89 27.93 0.13 12.11
CA PRO A 89 29.29 0.03 11.59
C PRO A 89 30.33 -0.07 12.74
N PRO A 90 31.55 -0.57 12.46
CA PRO A 90 31.90 -1.97 12.37
C PRO A 90 31.97 -2.65 13.75
N ARG A 91 30.95 -3.42 14.12
CA ARG A 91 31.12 -4.50 15.12
C ARG A 91 30.59 -5.87 14.67
N ASP A 92 29.93 -5.97 13.52
CA ASP A 92 29.28 -7.23 13.14
C ASP A 92 29.91 -7.97 11.95
N ARG A 93 30.26 -9.24 12.20
CA ARG A 93 30.86 -10.22 11.27
C ARG A 93 29.84 -10.77 10.25
N LEU A 94 28.67 -10.15 10.12
CA LEU A 94 27.55 -10.60 9.27
C LEU A 94 27.65 -10.10 7.83
N ALA A 95 28.57 -9.18 7.50
CA ALA A 95 28.79 -8.70 6.13
C ALA A 95 29.60 -9.67 5.23
N ALA A 96 29.85 -10.90 5.69
CA ALA A 96 30.76 -11.86 5.03
C ALA A 96 30.10 -13.11 4.42
N ARG A 97 28.77 -13.14 4.22
CA ARG A 97 28.09 -14.26 3.55
C ARG A 97 26.93 -13.81 2.68
#